data_AF-A0A0C2N1Y0-F1
#
_entry.id   AF-A0A0C2N1Y0-F1
#
_cell.length_a   1.000
_cell.length_b   1.000
_cell.length_c   1.000
_cell.angle_alpha   90.00
_cell.angle_beta   90.00
_cell.angle_gamma   90.00
#
_symmetry.space_group_name_H-M   'P 1'
#
loop_
_entity.id
_entity.type
_entity.pdbx_description
1 polymer ?
#
loop_
_entity_poly.entity_id
_entity_poly.type
_entity_poly.pdbx_seq_one_letter_code
_entity_poly.pdbx_strand_id
1 'polypeptide(L)'
;MSGLFTSAVIYYKGPISHPKLLNICQWSTQLVAIALIFFSARAMVGSVLLVLFVLLSEYLAFSQKFCFRAPELKFVSREEYEQEKKVATKKELENLRNWLNSDTKRAAYYLNRSKNQDRIKEFMNGSDHITLEEAMEHEKEYGEIESETSECSNQSEMADNFSILTDDSEYN
;
A
#
# COMPACT_ATOMS: atom_id res chain seq x y z
N MET A 1 23.14 0.79 16.51
CA MET A 1 22.63 1.41 15.27
C MET A 1 22.43 0.39 14.15
N SER A 2 23.37 -0.52 13.87
CA SER A 2 23.26 -1.53 12.80
C SER A 2 22.19 -2.63 13.03
N GLY A 3 21.94 -3.03 14.28
CA GLY A 3 20.95 -4.07 14.59
C GLY A 3 19.49 -3.66 14.38
N LEU A 4 19.19 -2.36 14.52
CA LEU A 4 17.84 -1.81 14.32
C LEU A 4 17.49 -1.71 12.83
N PHE A 5 18.47 -1.46 11.97
CA PHE A 5 18.25 -1.44 10.52
C PHE A 5 18.00 -2.84 9.97
N THR A 6 18.76 -3.85 10.41
CA THR A 6 18.52 -5.23 9.99
C THR A 6 17.19 -5.76 10.52
N SER A 7 16.80 -5.43 11.76
CA SER A 7 15.49 -5.82 12.27
C SER A 7 14.36 -5.10 11.53
N ALA A 8 14.50 -3.80 11.24
CA ALA A 8 13.51 -3.03 10.49
C ALA A 8 13.30 -3.56 9.07
N VAL A 9 14.38 -3.94 8.37
CA VAL A 9 14.29 -4.54 7.02
C VAL A 9 13.62 -5.93 7.05
N ILE A 10 13.81 -6.71 8.12
CA ILE A 10 13.14 -8.01 8.32
C ILE A 10 11.65 -7.82 8.66
N TYR A 11 11.29 -6.78 9.41
CA TYR A 11 9.88 -6.46 9.71
C TYR A 11 9.12 -5.96 8.48
N TYR A 12 9.76 -5.17 7.62
CA TYR A 12 9.12 -4.60 6.43
C TYR A 12 8.81 -5.63 5.34
N LYS A 13 9.56 -6.74 5.27
CA LYS A 13 9.38 -7.81 4.27
C LYS A 13 8.62 -9.04 4.77
N GLY A 14 8.07 -8.96 5.98
CA GLY A 14 7.33 -10.04 6.64
C GLY A 14 8.24 -10.99 7.44
N PRO A 15 7.77 -11.48 8.60
CA PRO A 15 8.55 -12.35 9.47
C PRO A 15 8.89 -13.67 8.75
N ILE A 16 10.17 -13.88 8.51
CA ILE A 16 10.71 -15.05 7.83
C ILE A 16 10.45 -16.29 8.69
N SER A 17 9.48 -17.12 8.28
CA SER A 17 8.97 -18.29 9.02
C SER A 17 9.93 -19.50 9.09
N HIS A 18 11.17 -19.41 8.61
CA HIS A 18 12.09 -20.55 8.55
C HIS A 18 13.24 -20.44 9.57
N PRO A 19 13.33 -21.35 10.56
CA PRO A 19 14.33 -21.29 11.63
C PRO A 19 15.78 -21.39 11.13
N LYS A 20 15.99 -21.96 9.94
CA LYS A 20 17.30 -22.08 9.29
C LYS A 20 17.89 -20.72 8.89
N LEU A 21 17.04 -19.74 8.54
CA LEU A 21 17.47 -18.38 8.17
C LEU A 21 17.86 -17.56 9.41
N LEU A 22 17.28 -17.85 10.57
CA LEU A 22 17.64 -17.18 11.81
C LEU A 22 19.06 -17.59 12.25
N ASN A 23 19.36 -18.89 12.16
CA ASN A 23 20.71 -19.38 12.41
C ASN A 23 21.72 -18.76 11.43
N ILE A 24 21.45 -18.73 10.12
CA ILE A 24 22.41 -18.18 9.15
C ILE A 24 22.72 -16.69 9.40
N CYS A 25 21.72 -15.90 9.81
CA CYS A 25 21.91 -14.51 10.19
C CYS A 25 22.75 -14.35 11.48
N GLN A 26 22.58 -15.26 12.44
CA GLN A 26 23.40 -15.25 13.65
C GLN A 26 24.86 -15.57 13.32
N TRP A 27 25.11 -16.60 12.52
CA TRP A 27 26.46 -16.97 12.07
C TRP A 27 27.11 -15.86 11.23
N SER A 28 26.36 -15.21 10.34
CA SER A 28 26.89 -14.10 9.52
C SER A 28 27.27 -12.90 10.37
N THR A 29 26.44 -12.55 11.37
CA THR A 29 26.70 -11.41 12.25
C THR A 29 27.94 -11.67 13.13
N GLN A 30 28.11 -12.90 13.61
CA GLN A 30 29.30 -13.31 14.36
C GLN A 30 30.57 -13.26 13.49
N LEU A 31 30.49 -13.71 12.23
CA LEU A 31 31.62 -13.66 11.29
C LEU A 31 32.02 -12.21 10.98
N VAL A 32 31.06 -11.32 10.73
CA VAL A 32 31.29 -9.88 10.51
C VAL A 32 31.93 -9.24 11.74
N ALA A 33 31.47 -9.56 12.95
CA ALA A 33 32.06 -9.05 14.19
C ALA A 33 33.51 -9.52 14.38
N ILE A 34 33.81 -10.80 14.11
CA ILE A 34 35.17 -11.35 14.17
C ILE A 34 36.07 -10.67 13.13
N ALA A 35 35.58 -10.46 11.91
CA ALA A 35 36.32 -9.74 10.88
C ALA A 35 36.63 -8.31 11.31
N LEU A 36 35.63 -7.58 11.84
CA LEU A 36 35.81 -6.21 12.36
C LEU A 36 36.86 -6.15 13.47
N ILE A 37 36.82 -7.08 14.43
CA ILE A 37 37.79 -7.16 15.52
C ILE A 37 39.19 -7.49 14.98
N PHE A 38 39.30 -8.41 14.02
CA PHE A 38 40.55 -8.78 13.38
C PHE A 38 41.19 -7.63 12.59
N PHE A 39 40.38 -6.89 11.83
CA PHE A 39 40.82 -5.68 11.11
C PHE A 39 41.16 -4.53 12.05
N SER A 40 40.46 -4.39 13.18
CA SER A 40 40.76 -3.39 14.21
C SER A 40 42.05 -3.72 14.97
N ALA A 41 42.38 -5.01 15.14
CA ALA A 41 43.57 -5.45 15.87
C ALA A 41 44.86 -5.40 15.01
N ARG A 42 44.75 -5.55 13.68
CA ARG A 42 45.90 -5.40 12.76
C ARG A 42 45.99 -3.94 12.25
N ALA A 43 46.68 -3.12 13.04
CA ALA A 43 47.23 -1.78 12.79
C ALA A 43 46.89 -1.02 11.48
N MET A 44 46.54 0.27 11.66
CA MET A 44 46.50 1.44 10.75
C MET A 44 45.71 1.33 9.43
N VAL A 45 45.80 0.23 8.70
CA VAL A 45 45.16 0.08 7.39
C VAL A 45 43.69 -0.34 7.54
N GLY A 46 43.38 -1.20 8.52
CA GLY A 46 42.01 -1.66 8.77
C GLY A 46 41.05 -0.55 9.21
N SER A 47 41.51 0.36 10.07
CA SER A 47 40.72 1.52 10.49
C SER A 47 40.48 2.51 9.34
N VAL A 48 41.49 2.75 8.49
CA VAL A 48 41.37 3.61 7.30
C VAL A 48 40.37 3.02 6.31
N LEU A 49 40.42 1.71 6.06
CA LEU A 49 39.45 1.03 5.18
C LEU A 49 38.03 1.08 5.75
N LEU A 50 37.85 0.96 7.07
CA LEU A 50 36.53 1.12 7.70
C LEU A 50 35.98 2.53 7.55
N VAL A 51 36.81 3.54 7.80
CA VAL A 51 36.41 4.95 7.63
C VAL A 51 36.07 5.23 6.16
N LEU A 52 36.87 4.75 5.22
CA LEU A 52 36.57 4.86 3.78
C LEU A 52 35.27 4.14 3.42
N PHE A 53 35.03 2.94 3.96
CA PHE A 53 33.79 2.20 3.72
C PHE A 53 32.57 2.95 4.25
N VAL A 54 32.66 3.53 5.45
CA VAL A 54 31.59 4.37 6.03
C VAL A 54 31.34 5.60 5.15
N LEU A 55 32.39 6.31 4.73
CA LEU A 55 32.28 7.47 3.84
C LEU A 55 31.69 7.11 2.47
N LEU A 56 32.12 5.99 1.87
CA LEU A 56 31.54 5.48 0.62
C LEU A 56 30.07 5.09 0.80
N SER A 57 29.70 4.51 1.95
CA SER A 57 28.33 4.11 2.22
C SER A 57 27.39 5.31 2.36
N GLU A 58 27.84 6.39 3.01
CA GLU A 58 27.10 7.66 3.09
C GLU A 58 27.00 8.32 1.71
N TYR A 59 28.07 8.29 0.92
CA TYR A 59 28.08 8.81 -0.45
C TYR A 59 27.14 8.04 -1.39
N LEU A 60 27.17 6.69 -1.34
CA LEU A 60 26.25 5.85 -2.11
C LEU A 60 24.81 5.99 -1.63
N ALA A 61 24.57 6.12 -0.32
CA ALA A 61 23.22 6.33 0.22
C ALA A 61 22.65 7.69 -0.20
N PHE A 62 23.49 8.73 -0.24
CA PHE A 62 23.11 10.04 -0.75
C PHE A 62 22.84 10.00 -2.27
N SER A 63 23.67 9.29 -3.04
CA SER A 63 23.47 9.07 -4.48
C SER A 63 22.24 8.22 -4.79
N GLN A 64 21.95 7.18 -4.00
CA GLN A 64 20.73 6.39 -4.11
C GLN A 64 19.49 7.23 -3.80
N LYS A 65 19.51 8.05 -2.74
CA LYS A 65 18.39 8.96 -2.42
C LYS A 65 18.09 9.97 -3.54
N PHE A 66 19.09 10.32 -4.35
CA PHE A 66 18.92 11.15 -5.54
C PHE A 66 18.52 10.36 -6.81
N CYS A 67 18.93 9.09 -6.92
CA CYS A 67 18.59 8.20 -8.04
C CYS A 67 17.27 7.44 -7.86
N PHE A 68 16.68 7.41 -6.67
CA PHE A 68 15.27 7.06 -6.47
C PHE A 68 14.42 8.20 -7.01
N ARG A 69 14.30 8.26 -8.35
CA ARG A 69 13.25 8.99 -9.04
C ARG A 69 11.95 8.62 -8.32
N ALA A 70 11.37 9.59 -7.60
CA ALA A 70 10.04 9.43 -7.05
C ALA A 70 9.16 8.93 -8.20
N PRO A 71 8.43 7.81 -8.03
CA PRO A 71 7.55 7.35 -9.09
C PRO A 71 6.66 8.53 -9.47
N GLU A 72 6.60 8.83 -10.77
CA GLU A 72 5.73 9.89 -11.25
C GLU A 72 4.32 9.54 -10.77
N LEU A 73 3.85 10.27 -9.76
CA LEU A 73 2.53 10.11 -9.19
C LEU A 73 1.58 10.63 -10.26
N LYS A 74 1.20 9.76 -11.19
CA LYS A 74 0.09 10.03 -12.08
C LYS A 74 -1.14 10.11 -11.18
N PHE A 75 -1.65 11.31 -10.99
CA PHE A 75 -2.92 11.52 -10.31
C PHE A 75 -3.99 10.84 -11.15
N VAL A 76 -4.44 9.67 -10.68
CA VAL A 76 -5.61 8.99 -11.23
C VAL A 76 -6.78 9.93 -10.93
N SER A 77 -7.53 10.31 -11.97
CA SER A 77 -8.70 11.16 -11.77
C SER A 77 -9.71 10.45 -10.87
N ARG A 78 -10.55 11.20 -10.15
CA ARG A 78 -11.58 10.61 -9.28
C ARG A 78 -12.45 9.61 -10.05
N GLU A 79 -12.81 9.94 -11.28
CA GLU A 79 -13.60 9.09 -12.18
C GLU A 79 -12.89 7.78 -12.53
N GLU A 80 -11.60 7.84 -12.91
CA GLU A 80 -10.80 6.64 -13.20
C GLU A 80 -10.72 5.72 -11.97
N TYR A 81 -10.54 6.30 -10.78
CA TYR A 81 -10.46 5.56 -9.53
C TYR A 81 -11.77 4.86 -9.17
N GLU A 82 -12.91 5.52 -9.37
CA GLU A 82 -14.22 4.92 -9.14
C GLU A 82 -14.51 3.77 -10.11
N GLN A 83 -14.10 3.89 -11.36
CA GLN A 83 -14.22 2.81 -12.34
C GLN A 83 -13.34 1.62 -11.95
N GLU A 84 -12.08 1.86 -11.59
CA GLU A 84 -11.14 0.81 -11.19
C GLU A 84 -11.64 0.07 -9.95
N LYS A 85 -12.18 0.79 -8.97
CA LYS A 85 -12.86 0.20 -7.81
C LYS A 85 -13.98 -0.75 -8.22
N LYS A 86 -14.89 -0.30 -9.09
CA LYS A 86 -16.03 -1.13 -9.54
C LYS A 86 -15.54 -2.40 -10.25
N VAL A 87 -14.51 -2.29 -11.09
CA VAL A 87 -13.93 -3.44 -11.81
C VAL A 87 -13.22 -4.39 -10.86
N ALA A 88 -12.39 -3.88 -9.95
CA ALA A 88 -11.66 -4.69 -8.97
C ALA A 88 -12.62 -5.44 -8.03
N THR A 89 -13.66 -4.76 -7.54
CA THR A 89 -14.70 -5.37 -6.70
C THR A 89 -15.44 -6.47 -7.46
N LYS A 90 -15.89 -6.22 -8.70
CA LYS A 90 -16.57 -7.23 -9.52
C LYS A 90 -15.70 -8.46 -9.75
N LYS A 91 -14.43 -8.25 -10.10
CA LYS A 91 -13.46 -9.34 -10.32
C LYS A 91 -13.28 -10.19 -9.06
N GLU A 92 -13.16 -9.57 -7.90
CA GLU A 92 -12.96 -10.30 -6.65
C GLU A 92 -14.23 -11.03 -6.19
N LEU A 93 -15.41 -10.46 -6.46
CA LEU A 93 -16.68 -11.14 -6.24
C LEU A 93 -16.84 -12.38 -7.14
N GLU A 94 -16.42 -12.30 -8.41
CA GLU A 94 -16.40 -13.45 -9.31
C GLU A 94 -15.42 -14.53 -8.84
N ASN A 95 -14.21 -14.13 -8.40
CA ASN A 95 -13.25 -15.05 -7.80
C ASN A 95 -13.84 -15.76 -6.58
N LEU A 96 -14.53 -15.02 -5.71
CA LEU A 96 -15.21 -15.58 -4.54
C LEU A 96 -16.31 -16.56 -4.94
N ARG A 97 -17.14 -16.24 -5.95
CA ARG A 97 -18.16 -17.16 -6.49
C ARG A 97 -17.54 -18.46 -7.00
N ASN A 98 -16.47 -18.36 -7.79
CA ASN A 98 -15.75 -19.51 -8.32
C ASN A 98 -15.15 -20.37 -7.20
N TRP A 99 -14.59 -19.74 -6.17
CA TRP A 99 -14.05 -20.44 -5.01
C TRP A 99 -15.15 -21.18 -4.22
N LEU A 100 -16.28 -20.52 -3.96
CA LEU A 100 -17.43 -21.12 -3.27
C LEU A 100 -18.02 -22.31 -4.04
N ASN A 101 -18.06 -22.23 -5.37
CA ASN A 101 -18.56 -23.30 -6.23
C ASN A 101 -17.57 -24.48 -6.37
N SER A 102 -16.26 -24.24 -6.31
CA SER A 102 -15.23 -25.27 -6.52
C SER A 102 -14.86 -26.08 -5.27
N ASP A 103 -14.76 -25.44 -4.09
CA ASP A 103 -14.42 -26.12 -2.84
C ASP A 103 -15.64 -26.26 -1.92
N THR A 104 -16.63 -27.05 -2.34
CA THR A 104 -17.94 -27.15 -1.67
C THR A 104 -17.83 -27.59 -0.20
N LYS A 105 -16.79 -28.37 0.18
CA LYS A 105 -16.59 -28.82 1.57
C LYS A 105 -16.07 -27.69 2.47
N ARG A 106 -15.06 -26.93 2.03
CA ARG A 106 -14.58 -25.78 2.81
C ARG A 106 -15.55 -24.62 2.75
N ALA A 107 -16.14 -24.35 1.58
CA ALA A 107 -17.19 -23.35 1.42
C ALA A 107 -18.37 -23.63 2.37
N ALA A 108 -18.83 -24.89 2.47
CA ALA A 108 -19.89 -25.26 3.42
C ALA A 108 -19.51 -25.02 4.88
N TYR A 109 -18.24 -25.21 5.26
CA TYR A 109 -17.76 -24.89 6.62
C TYR A 109 -17.92 -23.39 6.93
N TYR A 110 -17.48 -22.51 6.02
CA TYR A 110 -17.62 -21.07 6.21
C TYR A 110 -19.08 -20.60 6.11
N LEU A 111 -19.85 -21.21 5.20
CA LEU A 111 -21.27 -20.93 5.04
C LEU A 111 -22.04 -21.25 6.33
N ASN A 112 -21.81 -22.43 6.91
CA ASN A 112 -22.45 -22.85 8.16
C ASN A 112 -22.13 -21.95 9.36
N ARG A 113 -20.98 -21.27 9.33
CA ARG A 113 -20.56 -20.34 10.38
C ARG A 113 -21.11 -18.92 10.20
N SER A 114 -21.49 -18.55 8.96
CA SER A 114 -22.04 -17.24 8.66
C SER A 114 -23.49 -17.12 9.13
N LYS A 115 -23.88 -15.92 9.56
CA LYS A 115 -25.29 -15.61 9.92
C LYS A 115 -26.19 -15.49 8.70
N ASN A 116 -25.63 -15.15 7.53
CA ASN A 116 -26.37 -14.82 6.31
C ASN A 116 -26.22 -15.94 5.25
N GLN A 117 -26.54 -17.17 5.63
CA GLN A 117 -26.30 -18.35 4.79
C GLN A 117 -27.11 -18.30 3.50
N ASP A 118 -28.38 -17.92 3.59
CA ASP A 118 -29.29 -17.95 2.45
C ASP A 118 -28.95 -16.87 1.43
N ARG A 119 -28.52 -15.69 1.89
CA ARG A 119 -27.99 -14.62 1.03
C ARG A 119 -26.73 -15.07 0.27
N ILE A 120 -25.82 -15.77 0.94
CA ILE A 120 -24.59 -16.26 0.29
C ILE A 120 -24.92 -17.36 -0.74
N LYS A 121 -25.89 -18.24 -0.45
CA LYS A 121 -26.37 -19.24 -1.43
C LYS A 121 -27.00 -18.56 -2.65
N GLU A 122 -27.80 -17.53 -2.43
CA GLU A 122 -28.40 -16.76 -3.52
C GLU A 122 -27.33 -16.07 -4.37
N PHE A 123 -26.32 -15.49 -3.72
CA PHE A 123 -25.16 -14.91 -4.38
C PHE A 123 -24.36 -15.93 -5.21
N MET A 124 -24.19 -17.16 -4.70
CA MET A 124 -23.55 -18.25 -5.45
C MET A 124 -24.33 -18.63 -6.72
N ASN A 125 -25.66 -18.51 -6.68
CA ASN A 125 -26.56 -18.77 -7.82
C ASN A 125 -26.60 -17.62 -8.83
N GLY A 126 -25.94 -16.49 -8.55
CA GLY A 126 -25.83 -15.36 -9.47
C GLY A 126 -26.56 -14.09 -9.02
N SER A 127 -27.30 -14.12 -7.91
CA SER A 127 -27.92 -12.91 -7.35
C SER A 127 -26.87 -11.89 -6.91
N ASP A 128 -27.23 -10.61 -6.91
CA ASP A 128 -26.32 -9.54 -6.52
C ASP A 128 -25.93 -9.64 -5.04
N HIS A 129 -24.76 -9.12 -4.69
CA HIS A 129 -24.22 -9.14 -3.34
C HIS A 129 -24.89 -8.13 -2.39
N ILE A 130 -25.57 -7.13 -2.96
CA ILE A 130 -26.29 -6.07 -2.25
C ILE A 130 -27.78 -6.23 -2.55
N THR A 131 -28.61 -6.15 -1.51
CA THR A 131 -30.08 -6.20 -1.68
C THR A 131 -30.58 -4.85 -2.18
N LEU A 132 -31.64 -4.81 -3.00
CA LEU A 132 -32.24 -3.56 -3.47
C LEU A 132 -32.60 -2.60 -2.30
N GLU A 133 -33.11 -3.15 -1.21
CA GLU A 133 -33.41 -2.40 0.01
C GLU A 133 -32.16 -1.74 0.62
N GLU A 134 -31.05 -2.46 0.72
CA GLU A 134 -29.78 -1.94 1.22
C GLU A 134 -29.22 -0.84 0.28
N ALA A 135 -29.38 -1.02 -1.03
CA ALA A 135 -28.97 -0.01 -2.01
C ALA A 135 -29.80 1.28 -1.89
N MET A 136 -31.13 1.15 -1.74
CA MET A 136 -32.02 2.30 -1.55
C MET A 136 -31.76 3.02 -0.22
N GLU A 137 -31.47 2.28 0.85
CA GLU A 137 -31.14 2.88 2.15
C GLU A 137 -29.81 3.66 2.09
N HIS A 138 -28.79 3.10 1.41
CA HIS A 138 -27.53 3.80 1.18
C HIS A 138 -27.72 5.07 0.34
N GLU A 139 -28.52 5.01 -0.73
CA GLU A 139 -28.86 6.19 -1.54
C GLU A 139 -29.61 7.25 -0.71
N LYS A 140 -30.50 6.83 0.19
CA LYS A 140 -31.20 7.76 1.07
C LYS A 140 -30.28 8.39 2.13
N GLU A 141 -29.34 7.64 2.69
CA GLU A 141 -28.44 8.13 3.74
C GLU A 141 -27.31 9.02 3.18
N TYR A 142 -26.82 8.72 1.96
CA TYR A 142 -25.64 9.38 1.38
C TYR A 142 -25.91 10.16 0.08
N GLY A 143 -27.09 10.03 -0.53
CA GLY A 143 -27.40 10.66 -1.81
C GLY A 143 -27.43 12.19 -1.76
N GLU A 144 -27.81 12.79 -0.63
CA GLU A 144 -27.78 14.26 -0.45
C GLU A 144 -26.33 14.79 -0.41
N ILE A 145 -25.37 14.02 0.13
CA ILE A 145 -23.96 14.41 0.27
C ILE A 145 -23.25 14.47 -1.11
N GLU A 146 -23.61 13.58 -2.04
CA GLU A 146 -23.05 13.58 -3.40
C GLU A 146 -23.59 14.74 -4.26
N SER A 147 -24.83 15.20 -4.02
CA SER A 147 -25.38 16.37 -4.70
C SER A 147 -24.76 17.70 -4.24
N GLU A 148 -24.54 17.89 -2.94
CA GLU A 148 -23.96 19.12 -2.39
C GLU A 148 -22.48 19.31 -2.75
N THR A 149 -21.73 18.21 -2.86
CA THR A 149 -20.31 18.24 -3.26
C THR A 149 -20.13 18.58 -4.74
N SER A 150 -21.10 18.25 -5.60
CA SER A 150 -21.12 18.66 -7.00
C SER A 150 -21.42 20.15 -7.17
N GLU A 151 -22.28 20.74 -6.34
CA GLU A 151 -22.55 22.19 -6.37
C GLU A 151 -21.38 23.02 -5.83
N CYS A 152 -20.73 22.58 -4.76
CA CYS A 152 -19.56 23.28 -4.18
C CYS A 152 -18.35 23.32 -5.12
N SER A 153 -18.14 22.26 -5.93
CA SER A 153 -17.04 22.18 -6.90
C SER A 153 -17.24 23.17 -8.06
N ASN A 154 -18.45 23.33 -8.57
CA ASN A 154 -18.77 24.29 -9.64
C ASN A 154 -18.62 25.75 -9.18
N GLN A 155 -18.91 26.04 -7.91
CA GLN A 155 -18.79 27.39 -7.37
C GLN A 155 -17.31 27.80 -7.16
N SER A 156 -16.44 26.84 -6.86
CA SER A 156 -14.99 27.08 -6.74
C SER A 156 -14.33 27.37 -8.10
N GLU A 157 -14.73 26.66 -9.17
CA GLU A 157 -14.22 26.93 -10.53
C GLU A 157 -14.66 28.30 -11.09
N MET A 158 -15.84 28.77 -10.70
CA MET A 158 -16.33 30.11 -11.06
C MET A 158 -15.57 31.22 -10.32
N ALA A 159 -15.17 30.98 -9.07
CA ALA A 159 -14.42 31.94 -8.25
C ALA A 159 -12.95 32.07 -8.70
N ASP A 160 -12.31 30.97 -9.10
CA ASP A 160 -10.94 30.99 -9.63
C ASP A 160 -10.85 31.65 -11.01
N ASN A 161 -11.86 31.53 -11.87
CA ASN A 161 -11.88 32.28 -13.13
C ASN A 161 -12.12 33.78 -12.95
N PHE A 162 -12.84 34.18 -11.89
CA PHE A 162 -13.09 35.59 -11.60
C PHE A 162 -11.85 36.29 -11.03
N SER A 163 -11.04 35.60 -10.22
CA SER A 163 -9.81 36.16 -9.63
C SER A 163 -8.72 36.44 -10.69
N ILE A 164 -8.63 35.60 -11.72
CA ILE A 164 -7.70 35.77 -12.86
C ILE A 164 -8.01 37.05 -13.67
N LEU A 165 -9.27 37.47 -13.74
CA LEU A 165 -9.67 38.66 -14.51
C LEU A 165 -9.42 40.00 -13.78
N THR A 166 -9.24 39.97 -12.45
CA THR A 166 -9.03 41.19 -11.64
C THR A 166 -7.57 41.61 -11.49
N ASP A 167 -6.62 40.72 -11.74
CA ASP A 167 -5.17 40.97 -11.48
C ASP A 167 -4.49 41.83 -12.57
N ASP A 168 -5.13 42.02 -13.74
CA ASP A 168 -4.58 42.83 -14.84
C ASP A 168 -4.90 44.35 -14.73
N SER A 169 -5.58 44.81 -13.69
CA SER A 169 -6.08 46.20 -13.61
C SER A 169 -5.32 47.15 -12.67
N GLU A 170 -4.26 46.71 -11.99
CA GLU A 170 -3.55 47.52 -10.98
C GLU A 170 -2.16 48.01 -11.41
N TYR A 171 -1.94 48.27 -12.70
CA TYR A 171 -0.81 49.09 -13.17
C TYR A 171 -1.20 49.90 -14.43
N ASN A 172 -1.83 51.06 -14.22
CA ASN A 172 -1.77 52.18 -15.17
C ASN A 172 -1.85 53.52 -14.46
#